data_AF-A0AAV3FU79-F1
#
_entry.id   AF-A0AAV3FU79-F1
#
_cell.length_a   1.000
_cell.length_b   1.000
_cell.length_c   1.000
_cell.angle_alpha   90.00
_cell.angle_beta   90.00
_cell.angle_gamma   90.00
#
_symmetry.space_group_name_H-M   'P 1'
#
loop_
_entity.id
_entity.type
_entity.pdbx_description
1 polymer ?
#
loop_
_entity_poly.entity_id
_entity_poly.type
_entity_poly.pdbx_seq_one_letter_code
_entity_poly.pdbx_strand_id
1 'polypeptide(L)' 'MAVTSLRQAQSRNVVISELMETMGWSKARAKSALRELEEHQLVVFPSEGGMNLQVIGKAVI' A
#
# COMPACT_ATOMS: atom_id res chain seq x y z
N MET A 1 -4.06 10.94 -15.47
CA MET A 1 -4.53 9.69 -14.84
C MET A 1 -3.58 8.58 -15.27
N ALA A 2 -2.64 8.20 -14.41
CA ALA A 2 -1.62 7.22 -14.77
C ALA A 2 -2.26 5.84 -15.00
N VAL A 3 -1.99 5.24 -16.15
CA VAL A 3 -2.29 3.83 -16.41
C VAL A 3 -1.48 3.01 -15.40
N THR A 4 -2.17 2.41 -14.42
CA THR A 4 -1.54 1.58 -13.39
C THR A 4 -0.92 0.36 -14.07
N SER A 5 0.36 0.08 -13.84
CA SER A 5 0.99 -1.09 -14.45
C SER A 5 0.43 -2.39 -13.85
N LEU A 6 0.51 -3.49 -14.60
CA LEU A 6 0.11 -4.82 -14.10
C LEU A 6 0.88 -5.21 -12.83
N ARG A 7 2.19 -4.91 -12.79
CA ARG A 7 3.06 -5.23 -11.66
C ARG A 7 2.68 -4.45 -10.41
N GLN A 8 2.39 -3.16 -10.57
CA GLN A 8 1.91 -2.30 -9.49
C GLN A 8 0.60 -2.82 -8.88
N ALA A 9 -0.37 -3.16 -9.75
CA ALA A 9 -1.65 -3.72 -9.31
C ALA A 9 -1.47 -5.08 -8.61
N GLN A 10 -0.55 -5.92 -9.09
CA GLN A 10 -0.24 -7.20 -8.48
C GLN A 10 0.35 -7.02 -7.08
N SER A 11 1.35 -6.15 -6.91
CA SER A 11 1.94 -5.88 -5.60
C SER A 11 0.92 -5.33 -4.60
N ARG A 12 0.03 -4.43 -5.06
CA ARG A 12 -1.07 -3.92 -4.23
C ARG A 12 -2.03 -5.04 -3.80
N ASN A 13 -2.36 -5.96 -4.71
CA ASN A 13 -3.25 -7.08 -4.40
C ASN A 13 -2.62 -8.06 -3.40
N VAL A 14 -1.30 -8.30 -3.48
CA VAL A 14 -0.59 -9.13 -2.50
C VAL A 14 -0.72 -8.54 -1.09
N VAL A 15 -0.48 -7.24 -0.94
CA VAL A 15 -0.62 -6.57 0.37
C VAL A 15 -2.07 -6.60 0.87
N ILE A 16 -3.05 -6.44 -0.03
CA ILE A 16 -4.46 -6.58 0.34
C ILE A 16 -4.74 -7.98 0.88
N SER A 17 -4.28 -9.03 0.20
CA SER A 17 -4.47 -10.41 0.67
C SER A 17 -3.80 -10.64 2.02
N GLU A 18 -2.56 -10.17 2.19
CA GLU A 18 -1.83 -10.30 3.45
C GLU A 18 -2.57 -9.61 4.61
N LEU A 19 -3.10 -8.40 4.40
CA LEU A 19 -3.89 -7.69 5.41
C LEU A 19 -5.19 -8.42 5.75
N MET A 20 -5.80 -9.10 4.77
CA MET A 20 -6.99 -9.91 5.02
C MET A 20 -6.65 -11.13 5.88
N GLU A 21 -5.54 -11.81 5.58
CA GLU A 21 -5.14 -13.04 6.26
C GLU A 21 -4.59 -12.77 7.67
N THR A 22 -3.66 -11.81 7.80
CA THR A 22 -2.97 -11.53 9.07
C THR A 22 -3.82 -10.76 10.07
N MET A 23 -4.63 -9.81 9.61
CA MET A 23 -5.42 -8.93 10.46
C MET A 23 -6.90 -9.32 10.51
N GLY A 24 -7.33 -10.34 9.75
CA GLY A 24 -8.72 -10.74 9.62
C GLY A 24 -9.60 -9.68 8.95
N TRP A 25 -9.02 -8.77 8.18
CA TRP A 25 -9.75 -7.65 7.61
C TRP A 25 -10.58 -8.05 6.38
N SER A 26 -11.68 -7.34 6.14
CA SER A 26 -12.37 -7.44 4.86
C SER A 26 -11.53 -6.78 3.76
N LYS A 27 -11.70 -7.26 2.51
CA LYS A 27 -11.05 -6.66 1.34
C LYS A 27 -11.32 -5.16 1.21
N ALA A 28 -12.53 -4.71 1.56
CA ALA A 28 -12.92 -3.30 1.54
C ALA A 28 -12.13 -2.49 2.57
N ARG A 29 -11.98 -2.99 3.79
CA ARG A 29 -11.19 -2.36 4.85
C ARG A 29 -9.71 -2.27 4.46
N ALA A 30 -9.11 -3.36 3.97
CA ALA A 30 -7.73 -3.38 3.52
C ALA A 30 -7.46 -2.37 2.39
N LYS A 31 -8.38 -2.28 1.40
CA LYS A 31 -8.29 -1.28 0.32
C LYS A 31 -8.40 0.15 0.83
N SER A 32 -9.29 0.41 1.79
CA SER A 32 -9.47 1.74 2.36
C SER A 32 -8.24 2.18 3.14
N ALA A 33 -7.70 1.31 3.99
CA ALA A 33 -6.49 1.60 4.76
C ALA A 33 -5.27 1.84 3.84
N LEU A 34 -5.07 1.00 2.82
CA LEU A 34 -3.98 1.24 1.86
C LEU A 34 -4.14 2.56 1.11
N ARG A 35 -5.38 2.90 0.71
CA ARG A 35 -5.63 4.18 0.06
C ARG A 35 -5.29 5.37 0.96
N GLU A 36 -5.66 5.31 2.23
CA GLU A 36 -5.32 6.34 3.23
C GLU A 36 -3.79 6.47 3.37
N LEU A 37 -3.07 5.35 3.46
CA LEU A 37 -1.60 5.35 3.50
C LEU A 37 -0.98 5.92 2.22
N GLU A 38 -1.55 5.62 1.04
CA GLU A 38 -1.14 6.20 -0.25
C GLU A 38 -1.38 7.72 -0.29
N GLU A 39 -2.53 8.19 0.21
CA GLU A 39 -2.90 9.61 0.28
C GLU A 39 -1.97 10.39 1.23
N HIS A 40 -1.50 9.76 2.30
CA HIS A 40 -0.50 10.32 3.22
C HIS A 40 0.95 10.11 2.76
N GLN A 41 1.18 9.60 1.55
CA GLN A 41 2.51 9.28 1.01
C GLN A 41 3.33 8.33 1.91
N LEU A 42 2.66 7.54 2.75
CA LEU A 42 3.30 6.56 3.62
C LEU A 42 3.64 5.27 2.88
N VAL A 43 2.85 4.96 1.86
CA VAL A 43 3.01 3.79 1.00
C VAL A 43 2.96 4.24 -0.45
N VAL A 44 3.89 3.74 -1.26
CA VAL A 44 3.83 3.89 -2.72
C VAL A 44 4.03 2.53 -3.36
N PHE A 45 3.20 2.20 -4.34
CA PHE A 45 3.41 1.04 -5.21
C PHE A 45 4.03 1.52 -6.53
N PRO A 46 5.32 1.26 -6.78
CA PRO A 46 5.97 1.67 -8.02
C PRO A 46 5.45 0.92 -9.24
N SER A 47 5.65 1.48 -10.43
CA SER A 47 5.20 0.90 -11.70
C SER A 47 5.92 -0.41 -12.06
N GLU A 48 7.12 -0.61 -11.54
CA GLU A 48 7.94 -1.82 -11.65
C GLU A 48 7.46 -2.93 -10.70
N GLY A 49 6.55 -2.60 -9.77
CA GLY A 49 6.08 -3.47 -8.69
C GLY A 49 6.84 -3.23 -7.38
N GLY A 50 6.46 -4.00 -6.36
CA GLY A 50 6.96 -3.83 -5.00
C GLY A 50 6.15 -2.80 -4.20
N MET A 51 6.66 -2.45 -3.03
CA MET A 51 6.06 -1.48 -2.12
C MET A 51 7.18 -0.68 -1.45
N ASN A 52 7.10 0.64 -1.51
CA ASN A 52 7.97 1.54 -0.77
C ASN A 52 7.23 2.03 0.47
N LEU A 53 7.91 1.98 1.62
CA LEU A 53 7.42 2.51 2.88
C LEU A 53 8.18 3.80 3.19
N GLN A 54 7.46 4.88 3.44
CA GLN A 54 8.05 6.14 3.86
C GLN A 54 8.07 6.19 5.39
N VAL A 55 9.28 6.22 5.96
CA VAL A 55 9.47 6.40 7.40
C VAL A 55 9.44 7.90 7.69
N ILE A 56 8.33 8.39 8.25
CA ILE A 56 8.27 9.72 8.86
C ILE A 56 8.68 9.62 10.34
N GLY A 57 9.98 9.76 10.60
CA GLY A 57 10.50 9.99 11.94
C GLY A 57 10.70 11.48 12.20
N LYS A 58 10.21 12.00 13.34
CA LYS A 58 10.74 13.25 13.88
C LYS A 58 12.03 12.89 14.62
N ALA A 59 13.18 13.13 14.01
CA ALA A 59 14.45 13.09 14.74
C ALA A 59 14.40 14.21 15.77
N VAL A 60 14.09 13.86 17.03
CA VAL A 60 14.36 14.72 18.17
C VAL A 60 15.80 14.45 18.53
N ILE A 61 16.69 15.29 18.00
CA ILE A 61 18.11 15.35 18.39
C ILE A 61 18.19 16.27 19.61
#